data_AF-A0A915NKH1-F1
#
_entry.id   AF-A0A915NKH1-F1
#
_cell.length_a   1.000
_cell.length_b   1.000
_cell.length_c   1.000
_cell.angle_alpha   90.00
_cell.angle_beta   90.00
_cell.angle_gamma   90.00
#
_symmetry.space_group_name_H-M   'P 1'
#
loop_
_entity.id
_entity.type
_entity.pdbx_description
1 polymer ?
#
loop_
_entity_poly.entity_id
_entity_poly.type
_entity_poly.pdbx_seq_one_letter_code
_entity_poly.pdbx_strand_id
1 'polypeptide(L)'
;MSNSMDNWPLEAVNRLLLKLVNHKPVGINRHFNMVLLTIFLNNIFDFEEDINFEDYLCENDFEILKKRRQEGKIDPKKPMAFSPSYSVRPTIKQVEAKLNEFYDLELIQENELIPEELERKTLFDLSKFFTLPYNFQTPL
;
A
#
# COMPACT_ATOMS: atom_id res chain seq x y z
N MET A 1 -9.64 -10.00 28.35
CA MET A 1 -8.29 -9.82 27.78
C MET A 1 -8.35 -8.57 26.93
N SER A 2 -7.81 -7.45 27.39
CA SER A 2 -7.73 -6.23 26.57
C SER A 2 -6.75 -6.48 25.43
N ASN A 3 -7.19 -6.30 24.19
CA ASN A 3 -6.39 -6.57 22.99
C ASN A 3 -5.16 -5.66 23.00
N SER A 4 -3.96 -6.23 22.98
CA SER A 4 -2.71 -5.48 22.88
C SER A 4 -2.45 -4.92 21.47
N MET A 5 -3.50 -4.77 20.64
CA MET A 5 -3.49 -4.05 19.35
C MET A 5 -3.84 -2.56 19.52
N ASP A 6 -4.24 -2.14 20.73
CA ASP A 6 -4.99 -0.90 21.00
C ASP A 6 -4.17 0.39 21.19
N ASN A 7 -2.88 0.45 20.88
CA ASN A 7 -2.11 1.70 21.10
C ASN A 7 -1.42 2.25 19.86
N TRP A 8 -2.20 2.44 18.78
CA TRP A 8 -1.77 3.29 17.67
C TRP A 8 -1.89 4.76 18.09
N PRO A 9 -0.79 5.54 18.09
CA PRO A 9 -0.87 6.99 18.33
C PRO A 9 -1.80 7.66 17.34
N LEU A 10 -2.48 8.72 17.79
CA LEU A 10 -3.45 9.45 16.98
C LEU A 10 -2.82 9.95 15.67
N GLU A 11 -1.56 10.38 15.72
CA GLU A 11 -0.78 10.84 14.58
C GLU A 11 -0.58 9.72 13.55
N ALA A 12 -0.30 8.49 14.00
CA ALA A 12 -0.15 7.35 13.11
C ALA A 12 -1.48 6.98 12.44
N VAL A 13 -2.60 7.07 13.17
CA VAL A 13 -3.95 6.82 12.63
C VAL A 13 -4.32 7.90 11.61
N ASN A 14 -4.13 9.18 11.94
CA ASN A 14 -4.40 10.29 11.03
C ASN A 14 -3.58 10.17 9.75
N ARG A 15 -2.30 9.81 9.86
CA ARG A 15 -1.45 9.60 8.70
C ARG A 15 -1.90 8.41 7.85
N LEU A 16 -2.33 7.29 8.47
CA LEU A 16 -2.88 6.15 7.75
C LEU A 16 -4.10 6.58 6.91
N LEU A 17 -5.04 7.29 7.53
CA LEU A 17 -6.25 7.76 6.86
C LEU A 17 -5.95 8.75 5.73
N LEU A 18 -5.00 9.67 5.96
CA LEU A 18 -4.55 10.63 4.94
C LEU A 18 -3.95 9.92 3.73
N LYS A 19 -3.09 8.91 3.94
CA LYS A 19 -2.47 8.14 2.86
C LYS A 19 -3.42 7.19 2.17
N LEU A 20 -4.48 6.76 2.84
CA LEU A 20 -5.52 5.92 2.24
C LEU A 20 -6.21 6.59 1.04
N VAL A 21 -6.33 7.93 1.06
CA VAL A 21 -6.92 8.71 -0.04
C VAL A 21 -6.18 8.47 -1.36
N ASN A 22 -4.86 8.35 -1.31
CA ASN A 22 -4.00 8.18 -2.49
C ASN A 22 -3.61 6.73 -2.75
N HIS A 23 -3.72 5.85 -1.74
CA HIS A 23 -3.23 4.47 -1.79
C HIS A 23 -4.30 3.47 -1.33
N LYS A 24 -5.36 3.35 -2.13
CA LYS A 24 -6.49 2.45 -1.89
C LYS A 24 -6.03 0.97 -1.85
N PRO A 25 -6.12 0.26 -0.71
CA PRO A 25 -5.57 -1.09 -0.55
C PRO A 25 -6.58 -2.18 -0.93
N VAL A 26 -7.36 -1.94 -1.99
CA VAL A 26 -8.32 -2.88 -2.58
C VAL A 26 -8.27 -2.74 -4.10
N GLY A 27 -8.79 -3.73 -4.82
CA GLY A 27 -8.75 -3.79 -6.28
C GLY A 27 -7.42 -4.34 -6.80
N ILE A 28 -7.14 -4.11 -8.09
CA ILE A 28 -5.98 -4.71 -8.78
C ILE A 28 -4.64 -4.35 -8.13
N ASN A 29 -4.51 -3.11 -7.64
CA ASN A 29 -3.29 -2.61 -7.02
C ASN A 29 -3.24 -2.83 -5.50
N ARG A 30 -4.17 -3.62 -4.92
CA ARG A 30 -4.29 -3.84 -3.47
C ARG A 30 -2.95 -4.11 -2.79
N HIS A 31 -2.19 -5.09 -3.26
CA HIS A 31 -0.93 -5.48 -2.62
C HIS A 31 0.13 -4.38 -2.73
N PHE A 32 0.20 -3.71 -3.88
CA PHE A 32 1.14 -2.61 -4.09
C PHE A 32 0.80 -1.41 -3.19
N ASN A 33 -0.46 -1.03 -3.14
CA ASN A 33 -0.93 0.08 -2.30
C ASN A 33 -0.76 -0.23 -0.81
N MET A 34 -0.96 -1.49 -0.38
CA MET A 34 -0.69 -1.88 1.00
C MET A 34 0.80 -1.76 1.38
N VAL A 35 1.70 -2.10 0.46
CA VAL A 35 3.15 -1.89 0.64
C VAL A 35 3.46 -0.40 0.74
N LEU A 36 2.89 0.43 -0.14
CA LEU A 36 3.08 1.88 -0.11
C LEU A 36 2.59 2.49 1.20
N LEU A 37 1.39 2.14 1.67
CA LEU A 37 0.86 2.60 2.96
C LEU A 37 1.84 2.29 4.09
N THR A 38 2.40 1.07 4.10
CA THR A 38 3.38 0.67 5.09
C THR A 38 4.68 1.48 4.99
N ILE A 39 5.15 1.78 3.78
CA ILE A 39 6.35 2.60 3.56
C ILE A 39 6.11 4.03 4.07
N PHE A 40 4.98 4.64 3.73
CA PHE A 40 4.64 6.01 4.15
C PHE A 40 4.33 6.12 5.66
N LEU A 41 3.81 5.07 6.29
CA LEU A 41 3.66 5.03 7.75
C LEU A 41 4.99 4.84 8.49
N ASN A 42 6.03 4.38 7.81
CA ASN A 42 7.34 4.22 8.42
C ASN A 42 8.30 5.37 8.08
N ASN A 43 7.97 6.18 7.08
CA ASN A 43 8.83 7.23 6.54
C ASN A 43 8.03 8.47 6.13
N ILE A 44 8.58 9.64 6.40
CA ILE A 44 8.11 10.92 5.87
C ILE A 44 9.07 11.36 4.76
N PHE A 45 8.58 11.56 3.55
CA PHE A 45 9.43 12.01 2.44
C PHE A 45 9.32 13.51 2.20
N ASP A 46 10.43 14.14 1.84
CA ASP A 46 10.51 15.59 1.62
C ASP A 46 9.65 16.12 0.45
N PHE A 47 9.35 15.26 -0.52
CA PHE A 47 8.47 15.57 -1.66
C PHE A 47 6.98 15.50 -1.32
N GLU A 48 6.58 15.04 -0.14
CA GLU A 48 5.16 14.99 0.22
C GLU A 48 4.59 16.43 0.30
N GLU A 49 3.44 16.65 -0.33
CA GLU A 49 2.73 17.94 -0.34
C GLU A 49 1.39 17.87 0.38
N ASP A 50 0.91 16.66 0.65
CA ASP A 50 -0.39 16.36 1.25
C ASP A 50 -0.37 16.34 2.78
N ILE A 51 0.74 16.72 3.42
CA ILE A 51 0.93 16.62 4.88
C ILE A 51 1.41 17.92 5.52
N ASN A 52 1.03 18.13 6.78
CA ASN A 52 1.64 19.11 7.67
C ASN A 52 2.83 18.48 8.39
N PHE A 53 4.05 18.82 7.96
CA PHE A 53 5.27 18.19 8.46
C PHE A 53 5.53 18.41 9.95
N GLU A 54 5.05 19.53 10.51
CA GLU A 54 5.18 19.87 11.93
C GLU A 54 4.51 18.84 12.85
N ASP A 55 3.44 18.19 12.37
CA ASP A 55 2.71 17.17 13.13
C ASP A 55 3.47 15.83 13.19
N TYR A 56 4.35 15.59 12.23
CA TYR A 56 4.95 14.26 11.99
C TYR A 56 6.46 14.21 12.10
N LEU A 57 7.15 15.35 12.21
CA LEU A 57 8.61 15.41 12.34
C LEU A 57 9.03 15.97 13.70
N CYS A 58 10.23 15.60 14.13
CA CYS A 58 10.87 16.30 15.24
C CYS A 58 11.38 17.67 14.76
N GLU A 59 11.59 18.60 15.69
CA GLU A 59 12.02 19.98 15.39
C GLU A 59 13.32 20.03 14.56
N ASN A 60 14.28 19.16 14.86
CA ASN A 60 15.55 19.07 14.12
C ASN A 60 15.34 18.64 12.66
N ASP A 61 14.55 17.59 12.43
CA ASP A 61 14.27 17.08 11.08
C ASP A 61 13.44 18.08 10.27
N PHE A 62 12.51 18.76 10.93
CA PHE A 62 11.70 19.81 10.32
C PHE A 62 12.56 20.99 9.85
N GLU A 63 13.55 21.42 10.64
CA GLU A 63 14.48 22.47 10.24
C GLU A 63 15.38 22.03 9.06
N ILE A 64 15.78 20.76 9.00
CA ILE A 64 16.50 20.20 7.84
C ILE A 64 15.61 20.26 6.58
N LEU A 65 14.35 19.83 6.69
CA LEU A 65 13.39 19.89 5.59
C LEU A 65 13.18 21.33 5.10
N LYS A 66 13.01 22.27 6.01
CA LYS A 66 12.79 23.69 5.70
C LYS A 66 13.96 24.29 4.92
N LYS A 67 15.20 23.99 5.33
CA LYS A 67 16.40 24.40 4.59
C LYS A 67 16.43 23.79 3.18
N ARG A 68 16.15 22.48 3.05
CA ARG A 68 16.11 21.81 1.74
C ARG A 68 15.07 22.42 0.80
N ARG A 69 13.89 22.81 1.33
CA ARG A 69 12.84 23.51 0.59
C ARG A 69 13.29 24.88 0.10
N GLN A 70 13.90 25.67 0.98
CA GLN A 70 14.43 27.00 0.63
C GLN A 70 15.53 26.93 -0.43
N GLU A 71 16.36 25.90 -0.39
CA GLU A 71 17.44 25.67 -1.35
C GLU A 71 16.98 25.03 -2.67
N GLY A 72 15.68 24.67 -2.81
CA GLY A 72 15.15 24.01 -4.00
C GLY A 72 15.73 22.62 -4.26
N LYS A 73 16.16 21.92 -3.21
CA LYS A 73 16.85 20.60 -3.30
C LYS A 73 15.91 19.39 -3.22
N ILE A 74 14.60 19.59 -3.33
CA ILE A 74 13.64 18.49 -3.39
C ILE A 74 13.68 17.89 -4.79
N ASP A 75 14.14 16.64 -4.88
CA ASP A 75 14.12 15.85 -6.11
C ASP A 75 13.29 14.58 -5.86
N PRO A 76 12.12 14.43 -6.51
CA PRO A 76 11.31 13.22 -6.40
C PRO A 76 12.05 11.93 -6.80
N LYS A 77 13.12 12.04 -7.62
CA LYS A 77 13.95 10.89 -8.02
C LYS A 77 14.98 10.51 -6.95
N LYS A 78 15.27 11.41 -6.02
CA LYS A 78 16.23 11.21 -4.92
C LYS A 78 15.65 11.79 -3.62
N PRO A 79 14.53 11.22 -3.14
CA PRO A 79 13.83 11.77 -2.00
C PRO A 79 14.63 11.54 -0.73
N MET A 80 14.53 12.48 0.20
CA MET A 80 15.02 12.29 1.56
C MET A 80 13.88 11.74 2.42
N ALA A 81 14.16 10.66 3.15
CA ALA A 81 13.23 10.06 4.10
C ALA A 81 13.61 10.44 5.53
N PHE A 82 12.62 10.86 6.31
CA PHE A 82 12.72 11.13 7.73
C PHE A 82 11.91 10.08 8.50
N SER A 83 12.31 9.86 9.75
CA SER A 83 11.53 9.03 10.66
C SER A 83 10.34 9.83 11.21
N PRO A 84 9.12 9.27 11.19
CA PRO A 84 7.98 9.90 11.85
C PRO A 84 8.19 10.07 13.36
N SER A 85 7.58 11.10 13.92
CA SER A 85 7.61 11.46 15.35
C SER A 85 6.93 10.41 16.25
N TYR A 86 5.87 9.76 15.76
CA TYR A 86 5.20 8.67 16.48
C TYR A 86 6.08 7.41 16.52
N SER A 87 5.90 6.58 17.56
CA SER A 87 6.78 5.44 17.85
C SER A 87 6.47 4.18 17.03
N VAL A 88 5.22 4.01 16.59
CA VAL A 88 4.78 2.78 15.92
C VAL A 88 5.44 2.65 14.54
N ARG A 89 5.93 1.45 14.24
CA ARG A 89 6.46 1.07 12.92
C ARG A 89 5.70 -0.16 12.42
N PRO A 90 4.53 0.02 11.81
CA PRO A 90 3.64 -1.09 11.55
C PRO A 90 4.16 -1.96 10.40
N THR A 91 3.92 -3.26 10.51
CA THR A 91 4.05 -4.22 9.43
C THR A 91 2.80 -4.20 8.53
N ILE A 92 2.90 -4.74 7.31
CA ILE A 92 1.77 -4.88 6.38
C ILE A 92 0.56 -5.51 7.08
N LYS A 93 0.76 -6.59 7.84
CA LYS A 93 -0.33 -7.28 8.56
C LYS A 93 -1.00 -6.39 9.61
N GLN A 94 -0.22 -5.54 10.29
CA GLN A 94 -0.76 -4.60 11.28
C GLN A 94 -1.54 -3.47 10.61
N VAL A 95 -1.09 -2.98 9.44
CA VAL A 95 -1.84 -2.00 8.65
C VAL A 95 -3.16 -2.61 8.16
N GLU A 96 -3.13 -3.82 7.61
CA GLU A 96 -4.32 -4.54 7.15
C GLU A 96 -5.30 -4.80 8.31
N ALA A 97 -4.82 -5.27 9.45
CA ALA A 97 -5.65 -5.45 10.65
C ALA A 97 -6.27 -4.12 11.10
N LYS A 98 -5.49 -3.03 11.11
CA LYS A 98 -5.98 -1.71 11.52
C LYS A 98 -7.03 -1.16 10.56
N LEU A 99 -6.86 -1.39 9.27
CA LEU A 99 -7.85 -1.00 8.26
C LEU A 99 -9.12 -1.85 8.38
N ASN A 100 -9.00 -3.14 8.68
CA ASN A 100 -10.15 -4.02 8.93
C ASN A 100 -10.97 -3.63 10.17
N GLU A 101 -10.39 -2.91 11.13
CA GLU A 101 -11.16 -2.31 12.24
C GLU A 101 -12.06 -1.17 11.77
N PHE A 102 -11.65 -0.42 10.73
CA PHE A 102 -12.41 0.73 10.20
C PHE A 102 -13.34 0.35 9.06
N TYR A 103 -12.91 -0.59 8.23
CA TYR A 103 -13.52 -0.94 6.96
C TYR A 103 -13.43 -2.44 6.75
N ASP A 104 -14.52 -3.10 6.37
CA ASP A 104 -14.44 -4.49 5.93
C ASP A 104 -13.77 -4.54 4.54
N LEU A 105 -12.44 -4.75 4.51
CA LEU A 105 -11.67 -4.72 3.26
C LEU A 105 -12.04 -5.87 2.33
N GLU A 106 -12.47 -7.02 2.87
CA GLU A 106 -12.91 -8.16 2.06
C GLU A 106 -14.21 -7.81 1.33
N LEU A 107 -15.19 -7.27 2.05
CA LEU A 107 -16.44 -6.82 1.44
C LEU A 107 -16.20 -5.73 0.40
N ILE A 108 -15.29 -4.78 0.67
CA ILE A 108 -14.96 -3.74 -0.31
C ILE A 108 -14.31 -4.36 -1.54
N GLN A 109 -13.38 -5.31 -1.36
CA GLN A 109 -12.69 -5.98 -2.46
C GLN A 109 -13.65 -6.76 -3.38
N GLU A 110 -14.70 -7.36 -2.83
CA GLU A 110 -15.75 -8.03 -3.62
C GLU A 110 -16.57 -7.05 -4.47
N ASN A 111 -16.75 -5.83 -3.97
CA ASN A 111 -17.51 -4.76 -4.64
C ASN A 111 -16.63 -3.89 -5.55
N GLU A 112 -15.32 -4.16 -5.65
CA GLU A 112 -14.45 -3.42 -6.54
C GLU A 112 -14.79 -3.71 -8.01
N LEU A 113 -15.04 -2.64 -8.76
CA LEU A 113 -15.20 -2.73 -10.21
C LEU A 113 -13.88 -3.19 -10.83
N ILE A 114 -13.93 -4.28 -11.58
CA ILE A 114 -12.81 -4.71 -12.43
C ILE A 114 -12.97 -3.96 -13.76
N PRO A 115 -11.97 -3.18 -14.21
CA PRO A 115 -12.01 -2.54 -15.52
C PRO A 115 -12.19 -3.58 -16.63
N GLU A 116 -13.06 -3.29 -17.59
CA GLU A 116 -13.41 -4.19 -18.71
C GLU A 116 -12.17 -4.69 -19.48
N GLU A 117 -11.11 -3.88 -19.55
CA GLU A 117 -9.85 -4.26 -20.22
C GLU A 117 -9.15 -5.44 -19.55
N LEU A 118 -9.36 -5.62 -18.25
CA LEU A 118 -8.84 -6.72 -17.43
C LEU A 118 -9.84 -7.86 -17.28
N GLU A 119 -11.11 -7.64 -17.63
CA GLU A 119 -12.14 -8.68 -17.66
C GLU A 119 -11.98 -9.68 -18.81
N ARG A 120 -10.99 -9.50 -19.69
CA ARG A 120 -10.63 -10.52 -20.68
C ARG A 120 -10.17 -11.78 -19.97
N LYS A 121 -11.14 -12.66 -19.68
CA LYS A 121 -10.93 -14.08 -19.49
C LYS A 121 -10.19 -14.56 -20.73
N THR A 122 -8.87 -14.71 -20.63
CA THR A 122 -8.16 -15.56 -21.58
C THR A 122 -8.79 -16.93 -21.40
N LEU A 123 -9.67 -17.31 -22.33
CA LEU A 123 -10.17 -18.67 -22.44
C LEU A 123 -8.93 -19.50 -22.72
N PHE A 124 -8.29 -19.98 -21.66
CA PHE A 124 -7.09 -20.81 -21.74
C PHE A 124 -7.57 -22.16 -22.21
N ASP A 125 -7.71 -22.28 -23.53
CA ASP A 125 -8.22 -23.47 -24.18
C ASP A 125 -7.14 -24.56 -24.16
N LEU A 126 -7.15 -25.37 -23.12
CA LEU A 126 -6.28 -26.53 -22.95
C LEU A 126 -6.42 -27.53 -24.11
N SER A 127 -7.55 -27.56 -24.82
CA SER A 127 -7.77 -28.50 -25.93
C SER A 127 -6.79 -28.27 -27.09
N LYS A 128 -6.27 -27.05 -27.24
CA LYS A 128 -5.25 -26.70 -28.25
C LYS A 128 -3.86 -27.22 -27.92
N PHE A 129 -3.61 -27.63 -26.68
CA PHE A 129 -2.31 -28.14 -26.22
C PHE A 129 -2.28 -29.68 -26.11
N PHE A 130 -3.45 -30.34 -26.17
CA PHE A 130 -3.57 -31.79 -26.15
C PHE A 130 -4.07 -32.36 -27.49
N THR A 131 -3.47 -31.98 -28.61
CA THR A 131 -3.53 -32.83 -29.81
C THR A 131 -2.34 -33.78 -29.80
N LEU A 132 -2.36 -34.76 -28.89
CA LEU A 132 -1.51 -35.93 -29.03
C LEU A 132 -2.15 -36.84 -30.09
N PRO A 133 -1.45 -37.24 -31.16
CA PRO A 133 -1.93 -38.31 -32.02
C PRO A 133 -1.74 -39.62 -31.26
N TYR A 134 -2.70 -39.97 -30.39
CA TYR A 134 -2.72 -41.28 -29.75
C TYR A 134 -3.30 -42.31 -30.73
N ASN A 135 -2.46 -42.80 -31.64
CA ASN A 135 -2.70 -44.08 -32.32
C ASN A 135 -2.38 -45.20 -31.33
N PHE A 136 -3.35 -45.61 -30.52
CA PHE A 136 -3.31 -46.94 -29.91
C PHE A 136 -3.58 -47.97 -31.03
N GLN A 137 -2.52 -48.41 -31.70
CA GLN A 137 -2.56 -49.72 -32.35
C GLN A 137 -2.48 -50.77 -31.25
N THR A 138 -3.62 -51.34 -30.88
CA THR A 138 -3.67 -52.58 -30.10
C THR A 138 -3.07 -53.70 -30.95
N PRO A 139 -2.01 -54.39 -30.50
CA PRO A 139 -1.59 -55.62 -31.14
C PRO A 139 -2.63 -56.72 -30.86
N LEU A 140 -2.95 -57.47 -31.93
CA LEU A 140 -3.79 -58.68 -31.93
C LEU A 140 -3.24 -59.78 -31.02
#